data_AF-A0A934RLP8-F1
#
_entry.id   AF-A0A934RLP8-F1
#
_cell.length_a   1.000
_cell.length_b   1.000
_cell.length_c   1.000
_cell.angle_alpha   90.00
_cell.angle_beta   90.00
_cell.angle_gamma   90.00
#
_symmetry.space_group_name_H-M   'P 1'
#
loop_
_entity.id
_entity.type
_entity.pdbx_description
1 polymer ?
#
loop_
_entity_poly.entity_id
_entity_poly.type
_entity_poly.pdbx_seq_one_letter_code
_entity_poly.pdbx_strand_id
1 'polypeptide(L)'
;MSPLLDSSSPARSSWDELVPLMAAIAPGEQIRLSDALLELHSAWRRRDTDPSGLVETFLLNRRRLQRFDYLWAFRLRRRLEAGWQVRIVTPGSTQVFPLDLSWPSLHQVLSAARREVFEQGEADWSEIVAFIEPLD
;
A
#
# COMPACT_ATOMS: atom_id res chain seq x y z
N MET A 1 -1.99 13.24 36.19
CA MET A 1 -1.79 11.78 36.10
C MET A 1 -2.54 11.29 34.88
N SER A 2 -1.82 10.88 33.84
CA SER A 2 -2.40 10.28 32.63
C SER A 2 -2.85 8.85 32.90
N PRO A 3 -3.87 8.36 32.20
CA PRO A 3 -3.82 7.04 31.58
C PRO A 3 -3.56 7.23 30.08
N LEU A 4 -2.34 6.86 29.68
CA LEU A 4 -1.98 6.56 28.29
C LEU A 4 -2.53 5.17 27.94
N LEU A 5 -2.81 4.99 26.65
CA LEU A 5 -3.19 3.76 25.95
C LEU A 5 -4.70 3.53 25.79
N ASP A 6 -5.23 4.04 24.70
CA ASP A 6 -5.96 3.13 23.81
C ASP A 6 -5.57 3.43 22.36
N SER A 7 -4.40 2.92 21.98
CA SER A 7 -3.99 2.81 20.58
C SER A 7 -4.77 1.66 19.95
N SER A 8 -6.05 1.90 19.71
CA SER A 8 -6.85 1.13 18.77
C SER A 8 -6.23 1.29 17.39
N SER A 9 -5.20 0.48 17.11
CA SER A 9 -4.56 0.37 15.81
C SER A 9 -5.35 -0.66 15.01
N PRO A 10 -6.24 -0.26 14.08
CA PRO A 10 -7.08 -1.19 13.31
C PRO A 10 -6.27 -2.15 12.42
N ALA A 11 -4.96 -1.94 12.34
CA ALA A 11 -4.04 -2.65 11.47
C ALA A 11 -3.52 -3.99 12.04
N ARG A 12 -3.65 -4.26 13.36
CA ARG A 12 -3.19 -5.53 13.95
C ARG A 12 -4.14 -6.70 13.71
N SER A 13 -5.46 -6.46 13.68
CA SER A 13 -6.48 -7.51 13.69
C SER A 13 -6.59 -8.31 12.39
N SER A 14 -6.13 -7.79 11.24
CA SER A 14 -6.45 -8.38 9.93
C SER A 14 -5.36 -9.26 9.32
N TRP A 15 -4.14 -9.28 9.87
CA TRP A 15 -3.02 -10.10 9.37
C TRP A 15 -2.93 -11.46 10.06
N ASP A 16 -3.43 -11.56 11.30
CA ASP A 16 -3.56 -12.84 12.03
C ASP A 16 -4.54 -13.80 11.32
N GLU A 17 -5.42 -13.28 10.46
CA GLU A 17 -6.28 -14.07 9.57
C GLU A 17 -5.56 -14.56 8.31
N LEU A 18 -4.48 -13.89 7.89
CA LEU A 18 -3.77 -14.19 6.64
C LEU A 18 -2.74 -15.31 6.80
N VAL A 19 -2.10 -15.39 7.97
CA VAL A 19 -1.05 -16.38 8.29
C VAL A 19 -1.57 -17.83 8.30
N PRO A 20 -2.73 -18.17 8.91
CA PRO A 20 -3.27 -19.53 8.89
C PRO A 20 -3.67 -19.99 7.48
N LEU A 21 -4.13 -19.06 6.65
CA LEU A 21 -4.54 -19.35 5.27
C LEU A 21 -3.35 -19.62 4.34
N MET A 22 -2.18 -19.03 4.60
CA MET A 22 -0.93 -19.40 3.92
C MET A 22 -0.55 -20.87 4.16
N ALA A 23 -0.84 -21.39 5.36
CA ALA A 23 -0.52 -22.76 5.76
C ALA A 23 -1.42 -23.82 5.09
N ALA A 24 -2.56 -23.42 4.50
CA ALA A 24 -3.58 -24.33 3.97
C ALA A 24 -3.47 -24.64 2.46
N ILE A 25 -2.53 -24.03 1.74
CA ILE A 25 -2.38 -24.16 0.28
C ILE A 25 -1.57 -25.44 -0.07
N ALA A 26 -1.78 -26.03 -1.25
CA ALA A 26 -1.13 -27.29 -1.67
C ALA A 26 0.26 -27.08 -2.35
N PRO A 27 1.16 -28.08 -2.34
CA PRO A 27 2.56 -27.88 -2.73
C PRO A 27 2.77 -27.74 -4.24
N GLY A 28 3.59 -26.76 -4.66
CA GLY A 28 4.09 -26.62 -6.05
C GLY A 28 4.03 -25.18 -6.56
N GLU A 29 2.87 -24.55 -6.45
CA GLU A 29 2.63 -23.12 -6.73
C GLU A 29 2.79 -22.25 -5.47
N GLN A 30 2.70 -22.90 -4.31
CA GLN A 30 2.80 -22.31 -2.98
C GLN A 30 4.14 -21.64 -2.70
N ILE A 31 5.27 -22.13 -3.22
CA ILE A 31 6.60 -21.55 -2.92
C ILE A 31 6.66 -20.08 -3.38
N ARG A 32 6.21 -19.77 -4.61
CA ARG A 32 6.23 -18.41 -5.16
C ARG A 32 5.22 -17.46 -4.50
N LEU A 33 4.06 -17.99 -4.10
CA LEU A 33 3.06 -17.23 -3.35
C LEU A 33 3.53 -16.96 -1.92
N SER A 34 4.17 -17.94 -1.29
CA SER A 34 4.69 -17.84 0.07
C SER A 34 5.79 -16.79 0.15
N ASP A 35 6.73 -16.77 -0.81
CA ASP A 35 7.77 -15.75 -0.88
C ASP A 35 7.17 -14.34 -1.03
N ALA A 36 6.21 -14.17 -1.93
CA ALA A 36 5.52 -12.89 -2.15
C ALA A 36 4.77 -12.39 -0.90
N LEU A 37 4.07 -13.29 -0.20
CA LEU A 37 3.37 -12.96 1.04
C LEU A 37 4.34 -12.75 2.21
N LEU A 38 5.45 -13.48 2.27
CA LEU A 38 6.51 -13.30 3.27
C LEU A 38 7.23 -11.97 3.09
N GLU A 39 7.51 -11.54 1.86
CA GLU A 39 8.06 -10.21 1.56
C GLU A 39 7.11 -9.11 2.05
N LEU A 40 5.83 -9.21 1.70
CA LEU A 40 4.79 -8.29 2.15
C LEU A 40 4.64 -8.26 3.68
N HIS A 41 4.58 -9.43 4.30
CA HIS A 41 4.47 -9.57 5.74
C HIS A 41 5.71 -9.07 6.47
N SER A 42 6.89 -9.29 5.90
CA SER A 42 8.16 -8.77 6.41
C SER A 42 8.19 -7.24 6.34
N ALA A 43 7.80 -6.66 5.20
CA ALA A 43 7.67 -5.21 5.04
C ALA A 43 6.68 -4.64 6.06
N TRP A 44 5.54 -5.30 6.27
CA TRP A 44 4.54 -4.88 7.25
C TRP A 44 4.99 -4.99 8.71
N ARG A 45 5.63 -6.12 9.10
CA ARG A 45 6.10 -6.34 10.49
C ARG A 45 7.18 -5.38 10.90
N ARG A 46 8.05 -5.00 9.97
CA ARG A 46 8.93 -3.85 10.13
C ARG A 46 8.05 -2.61 10.06
N ARG A 47 7.44 -2.24 11.18
CA ARG A 47 6.61 -1.02 11.29
C ARG A 47 7.33 0.27 10.83
N ASP A 48 8.65 0.22 10.70
CA ASP A 48 9.50 1.28 10.15
C ASP A 48 9.68 1.23 8.62
N THR A 49 9.05 0.27 7.93
CA THR A 49 9.01 0.30 6.46
C THR A 49 8.07 1.40 6.03
N ASP A 50 8.62 2.37 5.31
CA ASP A 50 7.87 3.45 4.68
C ASP A 50 6.65 2.89 3.90
N PRO A 51 5.45 3.50 3.99
CA PRO A 51 4.27 3.06 3.24
C PRO A 51 4.52 2.84 1.75
N SER A 52 5.42 3.63 1.14
CA SER A 52 5.81 3.46 -0.26
C SER A 52 6.46 2.10 -0.52
N GLY A 53 7.32 1.63 0.38
CA GLY A 53 7.98 0.33 0.27
C GLY A 53 6.99 -0.84 0.35
N LEU A 54 5.92 -0.68 1.14
CA LEU A 54 4.87 -1.70 1.26
C LEU A 54 3.99 -1.75 0.01
N VAL A 55 3.58 -0.59 -0.49
CA VAL A 55 2.83 -0.47 -1.76
C VAL A 55 3.66 -0.99 -2.94
N GLU A 56 4.95 -0.66 -3.00
CA GLU A 56 5.86 -1.17 -4.02
C GLU A 56 5.95 -2.70 -3.96
N THR A 57 6.14 -3.28 -2.76
CA THR A 57 6.20 -4.73 -2.56
C THR A 57 4.91 -5.41 -3.04
N PHE A 58 3.74 -4.80 -2.78
CA PHE A 58 2.46 -5.31 -3.28
C PHE A 58 2.40 -5.27 -4.81
N LEU A 59 2.75 -4.13 -5.42
CA LEU A 59 2.67 -3.96 -6.88
C LEU A 59 3.60 -4.91 -7.63
N LEU A 60 4.81 -5.15 -7.11
CA LEU A 60 5.76 -6.13 -7.64
C LEU A 60 5.20 -7.55 -7.62
N ASN A 61 4.47 -7.90 -6.55
CA ASN A 61 3.98 -9.25 -6.33
C ASN A 61 2.54 -9.48 -6.82
N ARG A 62 1.76 -8.44 -7.16
CA ARG A 62 0.31 -8.53 -7.45
C ARG A 62 -0.04 -9.53 -8.56
N ARG A 63 0.76 -9.62 -9.63
CA ARG A 63 0.52 -10.56 -10.74
C ARG A 63 0.71 -12.01 -10.30
N ARG A 64 1.66 -12.25 -9.37
CA ARG A 64 1.87 -13.57 -8.78
C ARG A 64 0.70 -13.90 -7.86
N LEU A 65 0.29 -12.97 -7.00
CA LEU A 65 -0.87 -13.14 -6.12
C LEU A 65 -2.15 -13.44 -6.92
N GLN A 66 -2.44 -12.67 -7.97
CA GLN A 66 -3.65 -12.83 -8.78
C GLN A 66 -3.75 -14.18 -9.51
N ARG A 67 -2.61 -14.74 -9.93
CA ARG A 67 -2.58 -16.03 -10.65
C ARG A 67 -2.91 -17.20 -9.74
N PHE A 68 -2.52 -17.13 -8.48
CA PHE A 68 -2.74 -18.20 -7.51
C PHE A 68 -4.05 -18.03 -6.76
N ASP A 69 -4.34 -16.82 -6.30
CA ASP A 69 -5.58 -16.52 -5.62
C ASP A 69 -5.99 -15.05 -5.82
N TYR A 70 -6.87 -14.85 -6.81
CA TYR A 70 -7.44 -13.54 -7.12
C TYR A 70 -8.17 -12.92 -5.93
N LEU A 71 -8.87 -13.71 -5.11
CA LEU A 71 -9.63 -13.18 -3.97
C LEU A 71 -8.70 -12.60 -2.92
N TRP A 72 -7.54 -13.22 -2.71
CA TRP A 72 -6.50 -12.72 -1.81
C TRP A 72 -5.87 -11.45 -2.31
N ALA A 73 -5.46 -11.44 -3.58
CA ALA A 73 -4.92 -10.24 -4.21
C ALA A 73 -5.92 -9.07 -4.13
N PHE A 74 -7.21 -9.34 -4.34
CA PHE A 74 -8.28 -8.36 -4.24
C PHE A 74 -8.49 -7.85 -2.81
N ARG A 75 -8.59 -8.74 -1.82
CA ARG A 75 -8.75 -8.36 -0.40
C ARG A 75 -7.57 -7.53 0.08
N LEU A 76 -6.35 -7.94 -0.27
CA LEU A 76 -5.16 -7.21 0.10
C LEU A 76 -5.16 -5.82 -0.53
N ARG A 77 -5.40 -5.72 -1.86
CA ARG A 77 -5.55 -4.44 -2.56
C ARG A 77 -6.52 -3.51 -1.84
N ARG A 78 -7.73 -3.99 -1.52
CA ARG A 78 -8.76 -3.20 -0.84
C ARG A 78 -8.33 -2.69 0.53
N ARG A 79 -7.51 -3.47 1.26
CA ARG A 79 -6.95 -3.05 2.55
C ARG A 79 -5.90 -1.95 2.40
N LEU A 80 -5.03 -2.07 1.40
CA LEU A 80 -4.00 -1.06 1.13
C LEU A 80 -4.65 0.26 0.66
N GLU A 81 -5.60 0.19 -0.28
CA GLU A 81 -6.33 1.37 -0.78
C GLU A 81 -7.18 2.06 0.30
N ALA A 82 -7.63 1.34 1.31
CA ALA A 82 -8.40 1.90 2.43
C ALA A 82 -7.53 2.40 3.60
N GLY A 83 -6.23 2.07 3.61
CA GLY A 83 -5.32 2.41 4.71
C GLY A 83 -4.34 3.54 4.39
N TRP A 84 -4.20 3.90 3.11
CA TRP A 84 -3.23 4.90 2.66
C TRP A 84 -3.79 5.81 1.58
N GLN A 85 -3.14 6.96 1.45
CA GLN A 85 -3.43 7.97 0.45
C GLN A 85 -2.12 8.49 -0.17
N VAL A 86 -2.25 9.19 -1.30
CA VAL A 86 -1.14 9.94 -1.90
C VAL A 86 -1.29 11.39 -1.50
N ARG A 87 -0.35 11.92 -0.73
CA ARG A 87 -0.30 13.35 -0.44
C ARG A 87 0.64 14.03 -1.42
N ILE A 88 0.12 15.08 -2.05
CA ILE A 88 0.83 15.97 -2.94
C ILE A 88 1.07 17.28 -2.21
N VAL A 89 2.33 17.72 -2.20
CA VAL A 89 2.74 18.99 -1.62
C VAL A 89 3.27 19.87 -2.74
N THR A 90 2.74 21.08 -2.80
CA THR A 90 3.22 22.18 -3.64
C THR A 90 3.65 23.35 -2.74
N PRO A 91 4.28 24.40 -3.28
CA PRO A 91 4.64 25.58 -2.47
C PRO A 91 3.44 26.31 -1.84
N GLY A 92 2.24 26.20 -2.43
CA GLY A 92 1.06 26.94 -2.00
C GLY A 92 -0.07 26.08 -1.44
N SER A 93 -0.04 24.76 -1.64
CA SER A 93 -1.13 23.86 -1.28
C SER A 93 -0.63 22.48 -0.86
N THR A 94 -1.48 21.77 -0.12
CA THR A 94 -1.34 20.34 0.11
C THR A 94 -2.64 19.69 -0.30
N GLN A 95 -2.55 18.72 -1.19
CA GLN A 95 -3.69 17.96 -1.69
C GLN A 95 -3.52 16.48 -1.35
N VAL A 96 -4.63 15.76 -1.21
CA VAL A 96 -4.63 14.33 -0.93
C VAL A 96 -5.50 13.61 -1.96
N PHE A 97 -4.97 12.51 -2.48
CA PHE A 97 -5.63 11.67 -3.47
C PHE A 97 -5.77 10.26 -2.94
N PRO A 98 -6.87 9.56 -3.26
CA PRO A 98 -7.00 8.15 -2.91
C PRO A 98 -5.88 7.34 -3.56
N LEU A 99 -5.37 6.35 -2.83
CA LEU A 99 -4.39 5.42 -3.40
C LEU A 99 -5.06 4.54 -4.45
N ASP A 100 -4.63 4.65 -5.71
CA ASP A 100 -5.09 3.77 -6.80
C ASP A 100 -4.03 2.72 -7.16
N LEU A 101 -4.28 1.46 -6.79
CA LEU A 101 -3.39 0.35 -7.09
C LEU A 101 -3.70 -0.34 -8.44
N SER A 102 -4.52 0.28 -9.28
CA SER A 102 -4.71 -0.15 -10.68
C SER A 102 -3.41 -0.01 -11.47
N TRP A 103 -2.62 1.04 -11.18
CA TRP A 103 -1.35 1.33 -11.81
C TRP A 103 -0.30 0.21 -11.63
N PRO A 104 0.58 -0.01 -12.61
CA PRO A 104 1.54 -1.10 -12.60
C PRO A 104 2.77 -0.89 -11.72
N SER A 105 3.06 0.34 -11.29
CA SER A 105 4.19 0.64 -10.42
C SER A 105 3.91 1.85 -9.54
N LEU A 106 4.63 1.93 -8.42
CA LEU A 106 4.56 3.05 -7.49
C LEU A 106 4.85 4.38 -8.19
N HIS A 107 5.83 4.40 -9.09
CA HIS A 107 6.14 5.58 -9.88
C HIS A 107 4.94 6.08 -10.70
N GLN A 108 4.15 5.17 -11.28
CA GLN A 108 2.96 5.56 -12.05
C GLN A 108 1.82 6.03 -11.16
N VAL A 109 1.64 5.41 -9.98
CA VAL A 109 0.70 5.91 -8.95
C VAL A 109 1.00 7.37 -8.61
N LEU A 110 2.26 7.66 -8.23
CA LEU A 110 2.67 9.01 -7.83
C LEU A 110 2.62 9.98 -9.01
N SER A 111 3.02 9.55 -10.21
CA SER A 111 2.98 10.41 -11.41
C SER A 111 1.55 10.77 -11.82
N ALA A 112 0.59 9.86 -11.65
CA ALA A 112 -0.82 10.16 -11.92
C ALA A 112 -1.35 11.27 -11.00
N ALA A 113 -1.08 11.17 -9.68
CA ALA A 113 -1.48 12.20 -8.73
C ALA A 113 -0.78 13.55 -8.98
N ARG A 114 0.52 13.54 -9.31
CA ARG A 114 1.25 14.76 -9.69
C ARG A 114 0.67 15.42 -10.94
N ARG A 115 0.27 14.62 -11.92
CA ARG A 115 -0.34 15.09 -13.17
C ARG A 115 -1.66 15.80 -12.92
N GLU A 116 -2.49 15.28 -12.02
CA GLU A 116 -3.75 15.91 -11.67
C GLU A 116 -3.55 17.32 -11.10
N VAL A 117 -2.60 17.49 -10.17
CA VAL A 117 -2.25 18.80 -9.60
C VAL A 117 -1.64 19.74 -10.64
N PHE A 118 -0.79 19.22 -11.53
CA PHE A 118 -0.21 20.02 -12.62
C PHE A 118 -1.28 20.53 -13.59
N GLU A 119 -2.24 19.68 -13.97
CA GLU A 119 -3.33 20.03 -14.90
C GLU A 119 -4.30 21.06 -14.30
N GLN A 120 -4.37 21.18 -12.96
CA GLN A 120 -5.11 22.24 -12.27
C GLN A 120 -4.39 23.60 -12.29
N GLY A 121 -3.14 23.67 -12.77
CA GLY A 121 -2.36 24.90 -12.88
C GLY A 121 -1.83 25.43 -11.54
N GLU A 122 -1.74 24.59 -10.51
CA GLU A 122 -1.36 25.02 -9.16
C GLU A 122 0.16 25.21 -8.96
N ALA A 123 1.00 24.49 -9.71
CA ALA A 123 2.46 24.55 -9.56
C ALA A 123 3.22 24.02 -10.79
N ASP A 124 4.50 24.37 -10.89
CA ASP A 124 5.40 23.78 -11.88
C ASP A 124 5.74 22.33 -11.52
N TRP A 125 5.97 21.50 -12.55
CA TRP A 125 6.20 20.06 -12.37
C TRP A 125 7.33 19.72 -11.38
N SER A 126 8.39 20.54 -11.35
CA SER A 126 9.54 20.38 -10.45
C SER A 126 9.25 20.66 -8.99
N GLU A 127 8.15 21.35 -8.69
CA GLU A 127 7.77 21.79 -7.35
C GLU A 127 6.74 20.85 -6.70
N ILE A 128 6.16 19.94 -7.48
CA ILE A 128 5.17 18.98 -7.02
C ILE A 128 5.86 17.75 -6.45
N VAL A 129 5.78 17.58 -5.14
CA VAL A 129 6.30 16.41 -4.42
C VAL A 129 5.15 15.49 -4.03
N ALA A 130 5.34 14.18 -4.23
CA ALA A 130 4.33 13.16 -3.95
C ALA A 130 4.89 12.06 -3.07
N PHE A 131 4.11 11.62 -2.10
CA PHE A 131 4.48 10.49 -1.23
C PHE A 131 3.21 9.76 -0.76
N ILE A 132 3.40 8.51 -0.33
CA ILE A 132 2.33 7.70 0.25
C ILE A 132 2.36 7.89 1.76
N GLU A 133 1.19 8.11 2.35
CA GLU A 133 1.03 8.23 3.80
C GLU A 133 -0.22 7.50 4.30
N PRO A 134 -0.31 7.21 5.61
CA PRO A 134 -1.53 6.71 6.25
C PRO A 134 -2.74 7.58 5.95
N LEU A 135 -3.90 6.94 5.76
CA LEU A 135 -5.19 7.60 5.78
C LEU A 135 -5.50 7.97 7.24
N ASP A 136 -5.67 9.27 7.52
CA ASP A 136 -6.01 9.81 8.85
C ASP A 136 -7.44 9.48 9.30
#